data_AF-A0A7V5XZ95-F1
#
_entry.id   AF-A0A7V5XZ95-F1
#
_cell.length_a   1.000
_cell.length_b   1.000
_cell.length_c   1.000
_cell.angle_alpha   90.00
_cell.angle_beta   90.00
_cell.angle_gamma   90.00
#
_symmetry.space_group_name_H-M   'P 1'
#
loop_
_entity.id
_entity.type
_entity.pdbx_description
1 polymer ?
#
loop_
_entity_poly.entity_id
_entity_poly.type
_entity_poly.pdbx_seq_one_letter_code
_entity_poly.pdbx_strand_id
1 'polypeptide(L)'
;MKIYLPPELKEKDLINLFIDGQKLKTKSFSPLFLVKEKGKWQIKRQLLLKKKFLRTMKKAYFSPFILVYSTKSESAQKITYEQALKESYLWYRYGNGQCEILPDTLVNKELIKKYNLIIFGDESYNYLAEKLNLKKIKDKFLKGFKNDFAYRFIYFNPFNKDKFLLCSSGTNLAMLKIANYFSLLSSAVGLPDYLIFSSEVKEKGLGGVWEMGFYHN
;
A
#
# COMPACT_ATOMS: atom_id res chain seq x y z
N MET A 1 -14.86 14.47 16.71
CA MET A 1 -14.23 14.89 17.98
C MET A 1 -14.03 13.67 18.87
N LYS A 2 -12.87 13.55 19.52
CA LYS A 2 -12.55 12.45 20.45
C LYS A 2 -12.53 13.03 21.87
N ILE A 3 -13.30 12.46 22.79
CA ILE A 3 -13.39 12.89 24.18
C ILE A 3 -12.92 11.74 25.08
N TYR A 4 -12.08 12.05 26.06
CA TYR A 4 -11.78 11.16 27.17
C TYR A 4 -12.70 11.52 28.33
N LEU A 5 -13.39 10.52 28.88
CA LEU A 5 -14.21 10.72 30.06
C LEU A 5 -13.31 10.84 31.30
N PRO A 6 -13.71 11.65 32.30
CA PRO A 6 -13.07 11.68 33.60
C PRO A 6 -12.96 10.27 34.22
N PRO A 7 -11.85 9.94 34.90
CA PRO A 7 -11.61 8.61 35.46
C PRO A 7 -12.61 8.22 36.57
N GLU A 8 -13.32 9.18 37.15
CA GLU A 8 -14.30 8.98 38.22
C GLU A 8 -15.63 8.37 37.72
N LEU A 9 -15.89 8.40 36.41
CA LEU A 9 -17.06 7.77 35.81
C LEU A 9 -16.87 6.26 35.72
N LYS A 10 -17.73 5.49 36.39
CA LYS A 10 -17.68 4.02 36.28
C LYS A 10 -18.10 3.62 34.88
N GLU A 11 -17.52 2.54 34.38
CA GLU A 11 -17.84 2.01 33.05
C GLU A 11 -19.34 1.62 33.01
N LYS A 12 -20.04 2.02 31.94
CA LYS A 12 -21.47 1.77 31.68
C LYS A 12 -22.48 2.65 32.42
N ASP A 13 -22.06 3.62 33.20
CA ASP A 13 -22.93 4.65 33.79
C ASP A 13 -23.66 5.46 32.71
N LEU A 14 -24.93 5.81 32.97
CA LEU A 14 -25.68 6.67 32.06
C LEU A 14 -25.20 8.12 32.19
N ILE A 15 -24.68 8.66 31.09
CA ILE A 15 -24.20 10.04 31.00
C ILE A 15 -25.01 10.85 29.98
N ASN A 16 -25.15 12.15 30.27
CA ASN A 16 -25.71 13.13 29.34
C ASN A 16 -24.57 14.02 28.84
N LEU A 17 -24.43 14.12 27.51
CA LEU A 17 -23.49 15.02 26.85
C LEU A 17 -24.28 16.16 26.22
N PHE A 18 -23.86 17.39 26.45
CA PHE A 18 -24.42 18.58 25.83
C PHE A 18 -23.41 19.18 24.86
N ILE A 19 -23.78 19.27 23.58
CA ILE A 19 -22.90 19.78 22.52
C ILE A 19 -23.74 20.53 21.48
N ASP A 20 -23.35 21.76 21.14
CA ASP A 20 -24.08 22.65 20.21
C ASP A 20 -25.60 22.73 20.49
N GLY A 21 -26.00 22.80 21.77
CA GLY A 21 -27.42 22.81 22.16
C GLY A 21 -28.15 21.46 22.02
N GLN A 22 -27.47 20.41 21.55
CA GLN A 22 -28.00 19.05 21.46
C GLN A 22 -27.65 18.24 22.72
N LYS A 23 -28.66 17.57 23.30
CA LYS A 23 -28.48 16.61 24.38
C LYS A 23 -28.36 15.19 23.84
N LEU A 24 -27.29 14.48 24.19
CA LEU A 24 -27.01 13.10 23.80
C LEU A 24 -26.91 12.22 25.05
N LYS A 25 -27.65 11.10 25.07
CA LYS A 25 -27.60 10.10 26.15
C LYS A 25 -26.78 8.89 25.69
N THR A 26 -25.85 8.45 26.53
CA THR A 26 -25.07 7.22 26.29
C THR A 26 -24.64 6.59 27.61
N LYS A 27 -24.19 5.34 27.53
CA LYS A 27 -23.36 4.74 28.58
C LYS A 27 -21.94 5.29 28.51
N SER A 28 -21.29 5.46 29.65
CA SER A 28 -19.89 5.86 29.76
C SER A 28 -18.98 4.77 29.20
N PHE A 29 -18.13 5.16 28.25
CA PHE A 29 -16.99 4.40 27.74
C PHE A 29 -15.95 5.41 27.28
N SER A 30 -14.67 5.09 27.38
CA SER A 30 -13.59 6.02 27.03
C SER A 30 -12.62 5.36 26.05
N PRO A 31 -12.28 6.00 24.92
CA PRO A 31 -12.73 7.32 24.47
C PRO A 31 -14.13 7.29 23.81
N LEU A 32 -14.87 8.39 23.95
CA LEU A 32 -16.07 8.68 23.16
C LEU A 32 -15.70 9.36 21.85
N PHE A 33 -16.33 8.93 20.76
CA PHE A 33 -16.22 9.60 19.47
C PHE A 33 -17.54 10.28 19.12
N LEU A 34 -17.48 11.60 18.92
CA LEU A 34 -18.62 12.40 18.45
C LEU A 34 -18.41 12.76 16.99
N VAL A 35 -19.41 12.48 16.16
CA VAL A 35 -19.42 12.78 14.72
C VAL A 35 -20.65 13.61 14.40
N LYS A 36 -20.49 14.68 13.61
CA LYS A 36 -21.61 15.49 13.11
C LYS A 36 -22.00 14.97 11.72
N GLU A 37 -23.17 14.35 11.61
CA GLU A 37 -23.71 13.81 10.35
C GLU A 37 -25.06 14.47 10.07
N LYS A 38 -25.24 15.01 8.85
CA LYS A 38 -26.47 15.74 8.45
C LYS A 38 -26.90 16.81 9.46
N GLY A 39 -25.92 17.56 10.00
CA GLY A 39 -26.15 18.64 10.96
C GLY A 39 -26.39 18.21 12.41
N LYS A 40 -26.53 16.92 12.72
CA LYS A 40 -26.75 16.41 14.09
C LYS A 40 -25.52 15.66 14.61
N TRP A 41 -25.23 15.84 15.89
CA TRP A 41 -24.20 15.06 16.58
C TRP A 41 -24.68 13.65 16.87
N GLN A 42 -23.79 12.69 16.69
CA GLN A 42 -24.00 11.27 17.01
C GLN A 42 -22.79 10.73 17.77
N ILE A 43 -23.06 9.80 18.69
CA ILE A 43 -22.04 9.07 19.43
C ILE A 43 -21.71 7.80 18.65
N LYS A 44 -20.42 7.58 18.39
CA LYS A 44 -19.90 6.34 17.83
C LYS A 44 -18.88 5.73 18.80
N ARG A 45 -18.88 4.40 18.90
CA ARG A 45 -17.88 3.65 19.69
C ARG A 45 -16.49 3.70 19.08
N GLN A 46 -16.42 3.99 17.79
CA GLN A 46 -15.19 4.18 17.05
C GLN A 46 -15.45 5.28 16.04
N LEU A 47 -14.47 6.15 15.82
CA LEU A 47 -14.41 6.84 14.53
C LEU A 47 -14.36 5.74 13.48
N LEU A 48 -15.37 5.67 12.61
CA LEU A 48 -15.14 5.11 11.28
C LEU A 48 -14.07 6.02 10.68
N LEU A 49 -12.80 5.69 10.92
CA LEU A 49 -11.69 6.26 10.19
C LEU A 49 -12.14 6.16 8.73
N LYS A 50 -12.23 7.31 8.05
CA LYS A 50 -12.49 7.39 6.61
C LYS A 50 -11.81 6.20 5.96
N LYS A 51 -12.55 5.39 5.19
CA LYS A 51 -12.09 4.18 4.49
C LYS A 51 -10.58 4.24 4.29
N LYS A 52 -9.80 3.24 4.73
CA LYS A 52 -8.37 3.24 4.44
C LYS A 52 -8.22 3.35 2.92
N PHE A 53 -7.72 4.51 2.46
CA PHE A 53 -7.49 4.78 1.05
C PHE A 53 -6.02 4.53 0.75
N LEU A 54 -5.72 3.91 -0.38
CA LEU A 54 -4.35 3.63 -0.78
C LEU A 54 -3.60 4.94 -1.11
N ARG A 55 -4.20 5.91 -1.82
CA ARG A 55 -3.76 7.31 -2.05
C ARG A 55 -2.35 7.53 -2.63
N THR A 56 -1.36 6.69 -2.34
CA THR A 56 -0.04 6.73 -2.97
C THR A 56 0.70 5.42 -2.72
N MET A 57 1.37 4.92 -3.76
CA MET A 57 2.30 3.78 -3.66
C MET A 57 3.40 4.00 -2.61
N LYS A 58 3.77 5.25 -2.28
CA LYS A 58 4.81 5.57 -1.29
C LYS A 58 4.47 5.09 0.14
N LYS A 59 3.20 4.79 0.43
CA LYS A 59 2.79 4.23 1.74
C LYS A 59 3.41 2.88 2.06
N ALA A 60 3.88 2.13 1.06
CA ALA A 60 4.58 0.87 1.28
C ALA A 60 5.84 1.05 2.15
N TYR A 61 6.42 2.26 2.19
CA TYR A 61 7.64 2.58 2.94
C TYR A 61 7.38 3.21 4.31
N PHE A 62 6.12 3.54 4.67
CA PHE A 62 5.78 4.27 5.91
C PHE A 62 5.57 3.34 7.12
N SER A 63 6.01 2.10 7.03
CA SER A 63 6.03 1.11 8.10
C SER A 63 7.13 0.10 7.78
N PRO A 64 7.62 -0.69 8.75
CA PRO A 64 8.61 -1.72 8.47
C PRO A 64 8.20 -2.57 7.26
N PHE A 65 9.12 -2.69 6.31
CA PHE A 65 8.91 -3.35 5.03
C PHE A 65 10.08 -4.27 4.68
N ILE A 66 9.82 -5.22 3.79
CA ILE A 66 10.85 -6.09 3.20
C ILE A 66 10.80 -5.99 1.68
N LEU A 67 11.98 -6.04 1.06
CA LEU A 67 12.17 -6.08 -0.37
C LEU A 67 12.25 -7.55 -0.81
N VAL A 68 11.40 -7.96 -1.75
CA VAL A 68 11.25 -9.36 -2.13
C VAL A 68 11.57 -9.54 -3.61
N TYR A 69 12.68 -10.21 -3.91
CA TYR A 69 13.07 -10.53 -5.28
C TYR A 69 12.55 -11.91 -5.71
N SER A 70 12.47 -12.11 -7.03
CA SER A 70 11.92 -13.31 -7.67
C SER A 70 12.92 -14.46 -7.73
N THR A 71 12.47 -15.72 -7.63
CA THR A 71 13.34 -16.89 -7.83
C THR A 71 12.83 -17.92 -8.85
N LYS A 72 11.75 -17.65 -9.60
CA LYS A 72 11.22 -18.61 -10.60
C LYS A 72 12.15 -18.89 -11.78
N SER A 73 13.03 -17.95 -12.12
CA SER A 73 14.04 -18.13 -13.15
C SER A 73 15.28 -17.29 -12.84
N GLU A 74 16.44 -17.73 -13.32
CA GLU A 74 17.71 -17.03 -13.14
C GLU A 74 17.66 -15.60 -13.72
N SER A 75 17.06 -15.44 -14.91
CA SER A 75 16.92 -14.14 -15.56
C SER A 75 16.07 -13.17 -14.75
N ALA A 76 14.92 -13.61 -14.23
CA ALA A 76 14.07 -12.79 -13.38
C ALA A 76 14.75 -12.49 -12.04
N GLN A 77 15.44 -13.48 -11.46
CA GLN A 77 16.17 -13.32 -10.21
C GLN A 77 17.23 -12.23 -10.30
N LYS A 78 18.07 -12.27 -11.35
CA LYS A 78 19.09 -11.25 -11.58
C LYS A 78 18.48 -9.84 -11.66
N ILE A 79 17.46 -9.66 -12.49
CA ILE A 79 16.79 -8.36 -12.67
C ILE A 79 16.19 -7.86 -11.36
N THR A 80 15.43 -8.71 -10.68
CA THR A 80 14.66 -8.31 -9.49
C THR A 80 15.54 -8.13 -8.25
N TYR A 81 16.65 -8.87 -8.16
CA TYR A 81 17.65 -8.68 -7.11
C TYR A 81 18.40 -7.35 -7.29
N GLU A 82 18.81 -7.01 -8.52
CA GLU A 82 19.39 -5.69 -8.84
C GLU A 82 18.41 -4.55 -8.49
N GLN A 83 17.11 -4.72 -8.78
CA GLN A 83 16.08 -3.77 -8.40
C GLN A 83 15.95 -3.62 -6.87
N ALA A 84 15.98 -4.73 -6.13
CA ALA A 84 15.94 -4.70 -4.66
C ALA A 84 17.18 -4.01 -4.07
N LEU A 85 18.38 -4.30 -4.59
CA LEU A 85 19.62 -3.63 -4.16
C LEU A 85 19.56 -2.12 -4.40
N LYS A 86 19.12 -1.71 -5.59
CA LYS A 86 18.95 -0.29 -5.91
C LYS A 86 17.94 0.37 -4.97
N GLU A 87 16.80 -0.27 -4.72
CA GLU A 87 15.77 0.27 -3.83
C GLU A 87 16.27 0.38 -2.38
N SER A 88 16.99 -0.62 -1.89
CA SER A 88 17.63 -0.62 -0.57
C SER A 88 18.64 0.52 -0.44
N TYR A 89 19.49 0.72 -1.45
CA TYR A 89 20.44 1.83 -1.48
C TYR A 89 19.74 3.19 -1.47
N LEU A 90 18.65 3.36 -2.22
CA LEU A 90 17.85 4.59 -2.21
C LEU A 90 17.18 4.82 -0.85
N TRP A 91 16.74 3.76 -0.18
CA TRP A 91 16.14 3.85 1.15
C TRP A 91 17.16 4.26 2.20
N TYR A 92 18.37 3.69 2.13
CA TYR A 92 19.50 4.14 2.96
C TYR A 92 19.83 5.61 2.69
N ARG A 93 19.96 6.01 1.42
CA ARG A 93 20.37 7.36 1.05
C ARG A 93 19.35 8.45 1.40
N TYR A 94 18.08 8.22 1.12
CA TYR A 94 17.04 9.25 1.24
C TYR A 94 16.11 9.05 2.44
N GLY A 95 15.91 7.80 2.87
CA GLY A 95 15.11 7.47 4.04
C GLY A 95 15.94 7.33 5.33
N ASN A 96 17.27 7.35 5.24
CA ASN A 96 18.19 7.05 6.35
C ASN A 96 17.82 5.75 7.08
N GLY A 97 17.33 4.76 6.32
CA GLY A 97 16.79 3.52 6.86
C GLY A 97 17.50 2.30 6.31
N GLN A 98 17.34 1.18 7.02
CA GLN A 98 17.77 -0.13 6.56
C GLN A 98 16.54 -0.99 6.29
N CYS A 99 16.65 -1.93 5.37
CA CYS A 99 15.59 -2.89 5.05
C CYS A 99 16.18 -4.24 4.66
N GLU A 100 15.45 -5.30 4.93
CA GLU A 100 15.84 -6.65 4.52
C GLU A 100 15.50 -6.89 3.05
N ILE A 101 16.39 -7.61 2.36
CA ILE A 101 16.17 -8.12 1.01
C ILE A 101 16.08 -9.65 1.12
N LEU A 102 14.94 -10.21 0.74
CA LEU A 102 14.67 -11.64 0.85
C LEU A 102 14.27 -12.22 -0.52
N PRO A 103 14.66 -13.47 -0.84
CA PRO A 103 14.01 -14.21 -1.92
C PRO A 103 12.55 -14.50 -1.54
N ASP A 104 11.68 -14.55 -2.54
CA ASP A 104 10.27 -14.90 -2.41
C ASP A 104 10.00 -16.22 -1.65
N THR A 105 10.89 -17.20 -1.76
CA THR A 105 10.81 -18.51 -1.09
C THR A 105 10.99 -18.45 0.42
N LEU A 106 11.69 -17.44 0.95
CA LEU A 106 11.88 -17.28 2.40
C LEU A 106 10.77 -16.48 3.08
N VAL A 107 9.84 -15.91 2.31
CA VAL A 107 8.75 -15.09 2.86
C VAL A 107 7.63 -15.97 3.42
N ASN A 108 7.65 -16.15 4.73
CA ASN A 108 6.68 -16.95 5.48
C ASN A 108 5.44 -16.14 5.92
N LYS A 109 4.44 -16.81 6.53
CA LYS A 109 3.18 -16.19 6.95
C LYS A 109 3.36 -15.13 8.04
N GLU A 110 4.38 -15.27 8.90
CA GLU A 110 4.67 -14.30 9.96
C GLU A 110 5.18 -12.99 9.36
N LEU A 111 6.15 -13.09 8.45
CA LEU A 111 6.70 -11.94 7.72
C LEU A 111 5.61 -11.21 6.92
N ILE A 112 4.74 -11.96 6.23
CA ILE A 112 3.59 -11.41 5.49
C ILE A 112 2.69 -10.59 6.41
N LYS A 113 2.45 -11.01 7.67
CA LYS A 113 1.59 -10.26 8.59
C LYS A 113 2.30 -9.08 9.24
N LYS A 114 3.62 -9.18 9.45
CA LYS A 114 4.43 -8.21 10.19
C LYS A 114 4.87 -7.02 9.35
N TYR A 115 5.19 -7.22 8.07
CA TYR A 115 5.82 -6.22 7.21
C TYR A 115 4.92 -5.78 6.06
N ASN A 116 5.17 -4.57 5.56
CA ASN A 116 4.77 -4.25 4.19
C ASN A 116 5.66 -5.05 3.23
N LEU A 117 5.10 -5.46 2.10
CA LEU A 117 5.78 -6.29 1.12
C LEU A 117 6.03 -5.46 -0.14
N ILE A 118 7.29 -5.26 -0.51
CA ILE A 118 7.66 -4.65 -1.79
C ILE A 118 8.20 -5.76 -2.67
N ILE A 119 7.40 -6.19 -3.63
CA ILE A 119 7.62 -7.38 -4.45
C ILE A 119 8.03 -6.96 -5.86
N PHE A 120 9.14 -7.52 -6.32
CA PHE A 120 9.63 -7.38 -7.68
C PHE A 120 9.28 -8.63 -8.48
N GLY A 121 8.49 -8.45 -9.52
CA GLY A 121 7.88 -9.53 -10.29
C GLY A 121 6.46 -9.86 -9.82
N ASP A 122 5.60 -10.21 -10.77
CA ASP A 122 4.26 -10.74 -10.54
C ASP A 122 4.29 -12.28 -10.45
N GLU A 123 3.13 -12.93 -10.53
CA GLU A 123 3.04 -14.39 -10.45
C GLU A 123 3.81 -15.13 -11.55
N SER A 124 4.20 -14.47 -12.66
CA SER A 124 5.01 -15.07 -13.73
C SER A 124 6.47 -15.24 -13.30
N TYR A 125 6.93 -14.42 -12.34
CA TYR A 125 8.33 -14.35 -11.91
C TYR A 125 8.54 -14.69 -10.44
N ASN A 126 7.55 -14.43 -9.59
CA ASN A 126 7.66 -14.41 -8.14
C ASN A 126 6.66 -15.40 -7.50
N TYR A 127 7.16 -16.39 -6.75
CA TYR A 127 6.32 -17.38 -6.06
C TYR A 127 5.42 -16.76 -4.97
N LEU A 128 5.89 -15.70 -4.30
CA LEU A 128 5.09 -15.00 -3.31
C LEU A 128 3.91 -14.26 -3.95
N ALA A 129 4.10 -13.68 -5.14
CA ALA A 129 3.02 -13.02 -5.88
C ALA A 129 1.88 -13.98 -6.23
N GLU A 130 2.21 -15.22 -6.60
CA GLU A 130 1.23 -16.29 -6.83
C GLU A 130 0.48 -16.66 -5.54
N LYS A 131 1.22 -16.89 -4.44
CA LYS A 131 0.66 -17.19 -3.12
C LYS A 131 -0.26 -16.09 -2.58
N LEU A 132 0.02 -14.83 -2.91
CA LEU A 132 -0.81 -13.67 -2.54
C LEU A 132 -1.94 -13.39 -3.53
N ASN A 133 -2.07 -14.19 -4.59
CA ASN A 133 -3.06 -14.07 -5.65
C ASN A 133 -3.10 -12.67 -6.28
N LEU A 134 -1.92 -12.13 -6.64
CA LEU A 134 -1.80 -10.80 -7.22
C LEU A 134 -2.48 -10.66 -8.58
N LYS A 135 -2.64 -11.78 -9.31
CA LYS A 135 -3.41 -11.84 -10.56
C LYS A 135 -4.80 -11.22 -10.42
N LYS A 136 -5.54 -11.61 -9.39
CA LYS A 136 -6.89 -11.09 -9.12
C LYS A 136 -6.92 -9.58 -8.86
N ILE A 137 -5.81 -9.01 -8.37
CA ILE A 137 -5.69 -7.58 -8.12
C ILE A 137 -5.34 -6.86 -9.42
N LYS A 138 -4.34 -7.35 -10.17
CA LYS A 138 -3.87 -6.71 -11.40
C LYS A 138 -4.91 -6.73 -12.52
N ASP A 139 -5.72 -7.78 -12.60
CA ASP A 139 -6.83 -7.90 -13.57
C ASP A 139 -7.90 -6.81 -13.41
N LYS A 140 -7.88 -6.00 -12.33
CA LYS A 140 -8.81 -4.89 -12.17
C LYS A 140 -8.46 -3.66 -13.01
N PHE A 141 -7.18 -3.47 -13.32
CA PHE A 141 -6.68 -2.25 -13.99
C PHE A 141 -5.82 -2.56 -15.23
N LEU A 142 -5.39 -3.81 -15.44
CA LEU A 142 -4.64 -4.20 -16.64
C LEU A 142 -5.53 -4.72 -17.79
N LYS A 143 -6.85 -4.77 -17.62
CA LYS A 143 -7.76 -5.27 -18.66
C LYS A 143 -7.73 -4.36 -19.89
N GLY A 144 -7.43 -4.94 -21.04
CA GLY A 144 -7.48 -4.25 -22.34
C GLY A 144 -6.12 -3.87 -22.92
N PHE A 145 -5.04 -3.97 -22.14
CA PHE A 145 -3.69 -3.75 -22.65
C PHE A 145 -3.16 -5.01 -23.36
N LYS A 146 -2.81 -4.86 -24.64
CA LYS A 146 -2.34 -5.98 -25.50
C LYS A 146 -0.84 -5.92 -25.84
N ASN A 147 -0.24 -4.74 -25.73
CA ASN A 147 1.18 -4.53 -26.02
C ASN A 147 2.05 -4.91 -24.82
N ASP A 148 3.37 -4.87 -24.99
CA ASP A 148 4.29 -5.03 -23.88
C ASP A 148 4.36 -3.77 -23.01
N PHE A 149 4.18 -3.94 -21.70
CA PHE A 149 4.24 -2.85 -20.74
C PHE A 149 4.83 -3.27 -19.40
N ALA A 150 5.33 -2.29 -18.69
CA ALA A 150 5.64 -2.36 -17.28
C ALA A 150 4.51 -1.75 -16.46
N TYR A 151 4.36 -2.22 -15.23
CA TYR A 151 3.34 -1.71 -14.34
C TYR A 151 3.77 -1.80 -12.88
N ARG A 152 3.14 -0.95 -12.08
CA ARG A 152 3.29 -0.95 -10.63
C ARG A 152 1.95 -0.72 -9.98
N PHE A 153 1.76 -1.29 -8.81
CA PHE A 153 0.57 -1.00 -8.01
C PHE A 153 0.80 -1.26 -6.53
N ILE A 154 0.07 -0.53 -5.68
CA ILE A 154 -0.03 -0.79 -4.25
C ILE A 154 -1.39 -1.39 -3.92
N TYR A 155 -1.48 -2.33 -2.99
CA TYR A 155 -2.75 -2.84 -2.49
C TYR A 155 -2.67 -3.15 -0.99
N PHE A 156 -3.82 -3.37 -0.35
CA PHE A 156 -3.83 -3.92 1.00
C PHE A 156 -3.35 -5.36 0.99
N ASN A 157 -2.49 -5.72 1.94
CA ASN A 157 -2.05 -7.09 2.06
C ASN A 157 -3.26 -8.01 2.38
N PRO A 158 -3.52 -9.06 1.57
CA PRO A 158 -4.69 -9.92 1.75
C PRO A 158 -4.78 -10.62 3.11
N PHE A 159 -3.63 -10.83 3.76
CA PHE A 159 -3.51 -11.52 5.05
C PHE A 159 -3.38 -10.56 6.24
N ASN A 160 -3.16 -9.27 6.00
CA ASN A 160 -3.23 -8.21 7.01
C ASN A 160 -3.60 -6.87 6.37
N LYS A 161 -4.84 -6.40 6.57
CA LYS A 161 -5.35 -5.15 5.98
C LYS A 161 -4.70 -3.88 6.56
N ASP A 162 -3.87 -4.00 7.59
CA ASP A 162 -3.08 -2.89 8.11
C ASP A 162 -1.71 -2.77 7.44
N LYS A 163 -1.33 -3.74 6.61
CA LYS A 163 -0.10 -3.75 5.82
C LYS A 163 -0.38 -3.56 4.35
N PHE A 164 0.65 -3.10 3.65
CA PHE A 164 0.61 -2.85 2.21
C PHE A 164 1.45 -3.87 1.45
N LEU A 165 1.04 -4.05 0.20
CA LEU A 165 1.80 -4.74 -0.82
C LEU A 165 2.05 -3.77 -1.96
N LEU A 166 3.29 -3.58 -2.37
CA LEU A 166 3.67 -2.87 -3.58
C LEU A 166 4.28 -3.88 -4.55
N CYS A 167 3.74 -4.00 -5.75
CA CYS A 167 4.27 -4.87 -6.80
C CYS A 167 4.78 -4.02 -7.96
N SER A 168 5.94 -4.38 -8.49
CA SER A 168 6.50 -3.81 -9.73
C SER A 168 6.82 -4.97 -10.67
N SER A 169 6.25 -4.99 -11.87
CA SER A 169 6.45 -6.07 -12.85
C SER A 169 6.30 -5.57 -14.29
N GLY A 170 6.46 -6.46 -15.26
CA GLY A 170 6.18 -6.21 -16.67
C GLY A 170 5.71 -7.46 -17.39
N THR A 171 5.21 -7.31 -18.61
CA THR A 171 4.70 -8.43 -19.44
C THR A 171 5.79 -9.40 -19.90
N ASN A 172 7.03 -8.94 -19.98
CA ASN A 172 8.20 -9.72 -20.34
C ASN A 172 9.45 -9.24 -19.56
N LEU A 173 10.60 -9.90 -19.73
CA LEU A 173 11.84 -9.54 -19.01
C LEU A 173 12.33 -8.11 -19.32
N ALA A 174 12.13 -7.61 -20.54
CA ALA A 174 12.52 -6.25 -20.92
C ALA A 174 11.66 -5.20 -20.18
N MET A 175 10.36 -5.46 -20.04
CA MET A 175 9.44 -4.62 -19.26
C MET A 175 9.68 -4.77 -17.75
N LEU A 176 9.95 -5.98 -17.27
CA LEU A 176 10.32 -6.24 -15.88
C LEU A 176 11.54 -5.40 -15.48
N LYS A 177 12.55 -5.30 -16.35
CA LYS A 177 13.77 -4.52 -16.10
C LYS A 177 13.49 -3.04 -15.85
N ILE A 178 12.47 -2.47 -16.51
CA ILE A 178 12.11 -1.06 -16.36
C ILE A 178 10.98 -0.83 -15.35
N ALA A 179 10.44 -1.89 -14.73
CA ALA A 179 9.28 -1.80 -13.84
C ALA A 179 9.48 -0.89 -12.62
N ASN A 180 10.72 -0.63 -12.21
CA ASN A 180 11.05 0.31 -11.14
C ASN A 180 11.72 1.61 -11.64
N TYR A 181 11.41 2.04 -12.88
CA TYR A 181 11.98 3.25 -13.49
C TYR A 181 11.68 4.51 -12.66
N PHE A 182 10.40 4.70 -12.28
CA PHE A 182 9.99 5.80 -11.42
C PHE A 182 10.22 5.45 -9.95
N SER A 183 11.31 5.94 -9.34
CA SER A 183 11.53 5.69 -7.90
C SER A 183 10.46 6.38 -7.03
N LEU A 184 10.03 5.72 -5.96
CA LEU A 184 9.12 6.29 -4.95
C LEU A 184 9.89 7.03 -3.82
N LEU A 185 11.21 6.89 -3.79
CA LEU A 185 12.08 7.40 -2.73
C LEU A 185 12.72 8.75 -3.05
N SER A 186 12.48 9.31 -4.24
CA SER A 186 12.83 10.70 -4.55
C SER A 186 11.81 11.70 -3.97
N SER A 187 12.24 12.95 -3.84
CA SER A 187 11.37 14.09 -3.55
C SER A 187 10.41 14.34 -4.72
N ALA A 188 9.19 14.80 -4.42
CA ALA A 188 8.13 15.16 -5.37
C ALA A 188 7.45 14.02 -6.17
N VAL A 189 7.77 12.74 -5.96
CA VAL A 189 7.09 11.63 -6.64
C VAL A 189 5.89 11.13 -5.82
N GLY A 190 4.69 11.60 -6.19
CA GLY A 190 3.41 11.17 -5.63
C GLY A 190 2.66 10.22 -6.56
N LEU A 191 3.26 9.08 -6.95
CA LEU A 191 2.57 8.13 -7.84
C LEU A 191 1.27 7.62 -7.19
N PRO A 192 0.20 7.43 -7.99
CA PRO A 192 -1.12 7.05 -7.50
C PRO A 192 -1.17 5.56 -7.11
N ASP A 193 -2.34 4.91 -7.10
CA ASP A 193 -2.45 3.52 -6.64
C ASP A 193 -1.89 2.51 -7.66
N TYR A 194 -1.97 2.81 -8.96
CA TYR A 194 -1.40 2.00 -10.03
C TYR A 194 -0.82 2.87 -11.15
N LEU A 195 0.09 2.28 -11.93
CA LEU A 195 0.80 2.90 -13.05
C LEU A 195 1.06 1.84 -14.12
N ILE A 196 0.82 2.16 -15.39
CA ILE A 196 1.06 1.33 -16.57
C ILE A 196 1.85 2.16 -17.59
N PHE A 197 2.95 1.63 -18.10
CA PHE A 197 3.87 2.39 -18.95
C PHE A 197 4.70 1.50 -19.86
N SER A 198 5.24 2.07 -20.92
CA SER A 198 6.07 1.37 -21.90
C SER A 198 7.56 1.73 -21.77
N SER A 199 8.39 1.16 -22.65
CA SER A 199 9.80 1.57 -22.78
C SER A 199 10.00 3.03 -23.17
N GLU A 200 8.99 3.68 -23.75
CA GLU A 200 9.05 5.09 -24.13
C GLU A 200 9.31 6.03 -22.95
N VAL A 201 9.09 5.57 -21.70
CA VAL A 201 9.44 6.36 -20.50
C VAL A 201 10.91 6.75 -20.42
N LYS A 202 11.81 6.01 -21.09
CA LYS A 202 13.23 6.32 -21.14
C LYS A 202 13.54 7.58 -21.95
N GLU A 203 12.72 7.87 -22.96
CA GLU A 203 12.89 9.00 -23.88
C GLU A 203 11.93 10.14 -23.54
N LYS A 204 10.66 9.80 -23.23
CA LYS A 204 9.55 10.74 -23.07
C LYS A 204 9.18 11.01 -21.60
N GLY A 205 9.84 10.36 -20.64
CA GLY A 205 9.48 10.47 -19.23
C GLY A 205 8.02 10.09 -18.97
N LEU A 206 7.24 11.02 -18.41
CA LEU A 206 5.80 10.81 -18.19
C LEU A 206 5.01 10.60 -19.49
N GLY A 207 5.49 11.06 -20.65
CA GLY A 207 4.84 10.81 -21.94
C GLY A 207 4.84 9.33 -22.36
N GLY A 208 5.65 8.48 -21.73
CA GLY A 208 5.62 7.03 -21.93
C GLY A 208 4.68 6.27 -20.99
N VAL A 209 3.98 6.99 -20.10
CA VAL A 209 2.94 6.43 -19.22
C VAL A 209 1.63 6.33 -19.99
N TRP A 210 1.07 5.13 -20.04
CA TRP A 210 -0.20 4.87 -20.72
C TRP A 210 -1.39 5.13 -19.80
N GLU A 211 -1.27 4.74 -18.53
CA GLU A 211 -2.33 4.95 -17.56
C GLU A 211 -1.77 5.05 -16.14
N MET A 212 -2.40 5.87 -15.30
CA MET A 212 -2.17 5.88 -13.86
C MET A 212 -3.43 6.34 -13.14
N GLY A 213 -3.71 5.81 -11.94
CA GLY A 213 -4.95 6.16 -11.27
C GLY A 213 -5.10 5.64 -9.86
N PHE A 214 -6.24 5.98 -9.26
CA PHE A 214 -6.68 5.49 -7.95
C PHE A 214 -7.79 4.46 -8.13
N TYR A 215 -7.85 3.43 -7.29
CA TYR A 215 -8.88 2.38 -7.42
C TYR A 215 -10.31 2.85 -7.16
N HIS A 216 -10.51 4.07 -6.66
CA HIS A 216 -11.80 4.58 -6.18
C HIS A 216 -12.21 5.86 -6.90
N ASN A 217 -11.76 6.04 -8.14
CA ASN A 217 -12.25 7.06 -9.04
C ASN A 217 -13.46 6.54 -9.82
#